data_AF-A0A2S8IK92-F1
#
_entry.id   AF-A0A2S8IK92-F1
#
_cell.length_a   1.000
_cell.length_b   1.000
_cell.length_c   1.000
_cell.angle_alpha   90.00
_cell.angle_beta   90.00
_cell.angle_gamma   90.00
#
_symmetry.space_group_name_H-M   'P 1'
#
loop_
_entity.id
_entity.type
_entity.pdbx_description
1 polymer ?
#
loop_
_entity_poly.entity_id
_entity_poly.type
_entity_poly.pdbx_seq_one_letter_code
_entity_poly.pdbx_strand_id
1 'polypeptide(L)'
;MGASRDLPFPPGYHHLTEQKVIGYGADAFDAAATHLCTWGLHRGAGLDVRADAPTAAPGTSVELRWGIGPFRLTFSCRVVYVLDEPNRKGFAYGTLPGHPERGEESFVVEQRPDGTVLATISAFSTPDRWFTRLGGPAGRVVQRAMTRKYLEALAEAAR
;
A
#
# COMPACT_ATOMS: atom_id res chain seq x y z
N MET A 1 14.96 2.89 6.31
CA MET A 1 13.72 2.15 6.00
C MET A 1 12.88 2.14 7.27
N GLY A 2 11.58 2.44 7.21
CA GLY A 2 10.67 2.56 8.34
C GLY A 2 10.24 3.99 8.68
N ALA A 3 10.60 4.99 7.87
CA ALA A 3 10.23 6.39 8.12
C ALA A 3 8.74 6.67 7.90
N SER A 4 8.01 5.72 7.32
CA SER A 4 6.54 5.77 7.21
C SER A 4 5.81 5.49 8.53
N ARG A 5 6.55 5.03 9.56
CA ARG A 5 6.01 4.71 10.88
C ARG A 5 5.64 5.96 11.69
N ASP A 6 6.36 7.06 11.46
CA ASP A 6 6.24 8.31 12.20
C ASP A 6 5.92 9.47 11.23
N LEU A 7 5.01 10.35 11.64
CA LEU A 7 4.74 11.61 10.96
C LEU A 7 5.46 12.77 11.68
N PRO A 8 5.95 13.79 10.95
CA PRO A 8 5.83 13.99 9.51
C PRO A 8 6.84 13.17 8.69
N PHE A 9 6.48 12.84 7.45
CA PHE A 9 7.39 12.16 6.52
C PHE A 9 8.64 13.01 6.19
N PRO A 10 9.76 12.37 5.81
CA PRO A 10 10.99 13.08 5.50
C PRO A 10 10.79 14.18 4.42
N PRO A 11 11.40 15.37 4.61
CA PRO A 11 11.32 16.45 3.62
C PRO A 11 12.07 16.07 2.33
N GLY A 12 11.66 16.65 1.19
CA GLY A 12 12.27 16.38 -0.13
C GLY A 12 11.67 15.19 -0.89
N TYR A 13 10.67 14.52 -0.31
CA TYR A 13 9.88 13.47 -0.96
C TYR A 13 8.52 14.01 -1.39
N HIS A 14 7.92 13.40 -2.41
CA HIS A 14 6.49 13.57 -2.67
C HIS A 14 5.71 12.78 -1.64
N HIS A 15 4.72 13.40 -0.99
CA HIS A 15 3.87 12.74 0.00
C HIS A 15 2.46 12.55 -0.55
N LEU A 16 1.88 11.40 -0.24
CA LEU A 16 0.50 11.04 -0.51
C LEU A 16 -0.10 10.49 0.77
N THR A 17 -1.29 10.95 1.14
CA THR A 17 -2.12 10.33 2.17
C THR A 17 -3.55 10.35 1.68
N GLU A 18 -4.17 9.17 1.61
CA GLU A 18 -5.57 8.99 1.24
C GLU A 18 -6.24 8.11 2.28
N GLN A 19 -7.49 8.43 2.61
CA GLN A 19 -8.26 7.75 3.63
C GLN A 19 -9.67 7.46 3.15
N LYS A 20 -10.24 6.34 3.61
CA LYS A 20 -11.63 5.97 3.32
C LYS A 20 -12.23 5.22 4.50
N VAL A 21 -13.47 5.57 4.87
CA VAL A 21 -14.28 4.72 5.74
C VAL A 21 -14.73 3.51 4.93
N ILE A 22 -14.36 2.31 5.41
CA ILE A 22 -14.56 1.05 4.68
C ILE A 22 -15.64 0.16 5.32
N GLY A 23 -16.02 0.42 6.56
CA GLY A 23 -17.05 -0.36 7.25
C GLY A 23 -17.23 0.07 8.70
N TYR A 24 -17.96 -0.73 9.47
CA TYR A 24 -18.22 -0.50 10.89
C TYR A 24 -18.17 -1.83 11.67
N GLY A 25 -17.65 -1.79 12.90
CA GLY A 25 -17.61 -2.94 13.80
C GLY A 25 -16.38 -3.83 13.62
N ALA A 26 -16.24 -4.83 14.50
CA ALA A 26 -15.07 -5.69 14.60
C ALA A 26 -14.95 -6.62 13.38
N ASP A 27 -16.07 -7.16 12.89
CA ASP A 27 -16.08 -8.05 11.73
C ASP A 27 -15.52 -7.38 10.48
N ALA A 28 -15.94 -6.13 10.21
CA ALA A 28 -15.42 -5.33 9.10
C ALA A 28 -13.91 -5.03 9.26
N PHE A 29 -13.46 -4.76 10.49
CA PHE A 29 -12.05 -4.54 10.79
C PHE A 29 -11.22 -5.80 10.55
N ASP A 30 -11.64 -6.95 11.08
CA ASP A 30 -10.91 -8.22 10.97
C ASP A 30 -10.86 -8.72 9.53
N ALA A 31 -11.96 -8.59 8.78
CA ALA A 31 -12.03 -8.95 7.37
C ALA A 31 -11.09 -8.07 6.53
N ALA A 32 -11.14 -6.74 6.72
CA ALA A 32 -10.27 -5.81 6.03
C ALA A 32 -8.79 -6.01 6.38
N ALA A 33 -8.47 -6.21 7.66
CA ALA A 33 -7.11 -6.42 8.13
C ALA A 33 -6.52 -7.75 7.61
N THR A 34 -7.31 -8.81 7.60
CA THR A 34 -6.92 -10.10 7.03
C THR A 34 -6.68 -9.95 5.53
N HIS A 35 -7.59 -9.28 4.82
CA HIS A 35 -7.45 -9.03 3.40
C HIS A 35 -6.21 -8.18 3.09
N LEU A 36 -5.94 -7.16 3.90
CA LEU A 36 -4.75 -6.32 3.81
C LEU A 36 -3.47 -7.16 3.96
N CYS A 37 -3.32 -7.84 5.10
CA CYS A 37 -2.08 -8.52 5.47
C CYS A 37 -1.77 -9.74 4.60
N THR A 38 -2.75 -10.30 3.89
CA THR A 38 -2.59 -11.43 2.96
C THR A 38 -2.44 -10.99 1.50
N TRP A 39 -2.09 -9.73 1.26
CA TRP A 39 -1.92 -9.11 -0.07
C TRP A 39 -3.20 -8.95 -0.89
N GLY A 40 -4.35 -9.11 -0.26
CA GLY A 40 -5.67 -9.02 -0.86
C GLY A 40 -5.93 -7.68 -1.53
N LEU A 41 -5.55 -6.55 -0.91
CA LEU A 41 -5.74 -5.22 -1.52
C LEU A 41 -5.09 -5.11 -2.91
N HIS A 42 -3.91 -5.70 -3.09
CA HIS A 42 -3.16 -5.62 -4.34
C HIS A 42 -3.84 -6.48 -5.41
N ARG A 43 -4.24 -7.71 -5.04
CA ARG A 43 -4.98 -8.60 -5.94
C ARG A 43 -6.33 -8.01 -6.34
N GLY A 44 -7.06 -7.44 -5.38
CA GLY A 44 -8.35 -6.77 -5.62
C GLY A 44 -8.22 -5.56 -6.55
N ALA A 45 -7.10 -4.85 -6.52
CA ALA A 45 -6.82 -3.77 -7.46
C ALA A 45 -6.38 -4.23 -8.88
N GLY A 46 -6.33 -5.55 -9.12
CA GLY A 46 -5.96 -6.14 -10.40
C GLY A 46 -4.45 -6.33 -10.59
N LEU A 47 -3.67 -6.33 -9.51
CA LEU A 47 -2.26 -6.68 -9.54
C LEU A 47 -2.07 -8.18 -9.37
N ASP A 48 -1.11 -8.71 -10.10
CA ASP A 48 -0.59 -10.03 -9.80
C ASP A 48 0.49 -9.90 -8.72
N VAL A 49 0.36 -10.69 -7.65
CA VAL A 49 1.22 -10.64 -6.47
C VAL A 49 2.03 -11.92 -6.37
N ARG A 50 3.35 -11.78 -6.29
CA ARG A 50 4.26 -12.85 -5.88
C ARG A 50 5.01 -12.41 -4.64
N ALA A 51 4.77 -13.07 -3.52
CA ALA A 51 5.41 -12.77 -2.26
C ALA A 51 6.11 -14.01 -1.71
N ASP A 52 7.21 -13.80 -1.00
CA ASP A 52 7.95 -14.89 -0.35
C ASP A 52 7.15 -15.55 0.79
N ALA A 53 6.12 -14.86 1.30
CA ALA A 53 5.25 -15.34 2.37
C ALA A 53 3.77 -15.02 2.08
N PRO A 54 2.82 -15.85 2.57
CA PRO A 54 1.39 -15.63 2.37
C PRO A 54 0.87 -14.40 3.13
N THR A 55 1.55 -14.00 4.20
CA THR A 55 1.22 -12.85 5.04
C THR A 55 2.40 -11.89 5.09
N ALA A 56 2.13 -10.58 5.11
CA ALA A 56 3.14 -9.56 5.28
C ALA A 56 3.86 -9.71 6.63
N ALA A 57 5.18 -9.86 6.58
CA ALA A 57 6.07 -9.86 7.74
C ALA A 57 7.32 -9.01 7.42
N PRO A 58 7.97 -8.39 8.42
CA PRO A 58 9.19 -7.63 8.17
C PRO A 58 10.24 -8.47 7.41
N GLY A 59 10.77 -7.92 6.33
CA GLY A 59 11.74 -8.59 5.45
C GLY A 59 11.13 -9.38 4.29
N THR A 60 9.83 -9.66 4.27
CA THR A 60 9.17 -10.34 3.15
C THR A 60 9.32 -9.52 1.87
N SER A 61 9.83 -10.14 0.81
CA SER A 61 9.86 -9.52 -0.53
C SER A 61 8.55 -9.79 -1.25
N VAL A 62 8.09 -8.80 -2.01
CA VAL A 62 6.90 -8.89 -2.84
C VAL A 62 7.15 -8.26 -4.20
N GLU A 63 6.76 -8.96 -5.26
CA GLU A 63 6.67 -8.45 -6.62
C GLU A 63 5.21 -8.19 -6.96
N LEU A 64 4.90 -6.93 -7.23
CA LEU A 64 3.61 -6.52 -7.77
C LEU A 64 3.75 -6.35 -9.27
N ARG A 65 2.87 -6.99 -10.05
CA ARG A 65 2.96 -6.97 -11.51
C ARG A 65 1.68 -6.42 -12.12
N TRP A 66 1.83 -5.47 -13.03
CA TRP A 66 0.74 -4.79 -13.71
C TRP A 66 0.96 -4.76 -15.23
N GLY A 67 -0.10 -4.96 -16.01
CA GLY A 67 -0.05 -5.00 -17.48
C GLY A 67 -0.07 -6.42 -18.08
N ILE A 68 -0.05 -6.49 -19.41
CA ILE A 68 -0.28 -7.72 -20.19
C ILE A 68 0.90 -7.97 -21.14
N GLY A 69 1.30 -9.23 -21.26
CA GLY A 69 2.32 -9.66 -22.23
C GLY A 69 3.67 -8.96 -22.02
N PRO A 70 4.35 -8.51 -23.10
CA PRO A 70 5.68 -7.89 -23.02
C PRO A 70 5.69 -6.50 -22.35
N PHE A 71 4.52 -5.89 -22.11
CA PHE A 71 4.38 -4.58 -21.47
C PHE A 71 4.15 -4.68 -19.96
N ARG A 72 4.40 -5.84 -19.35
CA ARG A 72 4.19 -6.04 -17.91
C ARG A 72 5.26 -5.32 -17.10
N LEU A 73 4.81 -4.39 -16.26
CA LEU A 73 5.64 -3.72 -15.27
C LEU A 73 5.71 -4.58 -14.01
N THR A 74 6.92 -4.71 -13.47
CA THR A 74 7.18 -5.39 -12.20
C THR A 74 7.72 -4.38 -11.20
N PHE A 75 7.11 -4.37 -10.02
CA PHE A 75 7.42 -3.49 -8.91
C PHE A 75 7.89 -4.36 -7.74
N SER A 76 9.19 -4.37 -7.49
CA SER A 76 9.78 -5.14 -6.38
C SER A 76 9.83 -4.29 -5.11
N CYS A 77 9.23 -4.79 -4.05
CA CYS A 77 9.15 -4.14 -2.75
C CYS A 77 9.56 -5.11 -1.64
N ARG A 78 9.91 -4.56 -0.46
CA ARG A 78 10.18 -5.34 0.74
C ARG A 78 9.45 -4.74 1.93
N VAL A 79 8.74 -5.56 2.69
CA VAL A 79 8.05 -5.15 3.92
C VAL A 79 9.09 -4.66 4.92
N VAL A 80 8.90 -3.45 5.42
CA VAL A 80 9.80 -2.80 6.37
C VAL A 80 9.32 -2.93 7.81
N TYR A 81 8.00 -2.90 8.03
CA TYR A 81 7.39 -3.17 9.33
C TYR A 81 5.94 -3.64 9.16
N VAL A 82 5.41 -4.22 10.25
CA VAL A 82 4.00 -4.60 10.40
C VAL A 82 3.47 -3.91 11.66
N LEU A 83 2.19 -3.51 11.60
CA LEU A 83 1.40 -3.05 12.73
C LEU A 83 0.43 -4.16 13.11
N ASP A 84 0.47 -4.56 14.37
CA ASP A 84 -0.39 -5.60 14.94
C ASP A 84 -0.87 -5.17 16.32
N GLU A 85 -1.79 -4.20 16.32
CA GLU A 85 -2.44 -3.66 17.52
C GLU A 85 -3.92 -4.09 17.53
N PRO A 86 -4.59 -4.14 18.69
CA PRO A 86 -5.96 -4.65 18.80
C PRO A 86 -6.97 -3.99 17.87
N ASN A 87 -6.82 -2.68 17.63
CA ASN A 87 -7.72 -1.88 16.80
C ASN A 87 -7.01 -1.25 15.60
N ARG A 88 -5.78 -1.68 15.29
CA ARG A 88 -4.97 -1.13 14.20
C ARG A 88 -4.02 -2.16 13.63
N LYS A 89 -4.21 -2.51 12.36
CA LYS A 89 -3.42 -3.52 11.67
C LYS A 89 -2.96 -3.01 10.31
N GLY A 90 -1.79 -3.47 9.87
CA GLY A 90 -1.28 -3.13 8.55
C GLY A 90 0.21 -3.34 8.41
N PHE A 91 0.79 -2.81 7.34
CA PHE A 91 2.22 -2.91 7.09
C PHE A 91 2.70 -1.75 6.22
N ALA A 92 4.00 -1.63 6.10
CA ALA A 92 4.61 -0.80 5.07
C ALA A 92 5.66 -1.60 4.32
N TYR A 93 5.84 -1.28 3.03
CA TYR A 93 6.99 -1.74 2.27
C TYR A 93 7.81 -0.56 1.76
N GLY A 94 9.08 -0.81 1.50
CA GLY A 94 9.96 0.06 0.73
C GLY A 94 10.20 -0.52 -0.66
N THR A 95 10.30 0.33 -1.66
CA THR A 95 10.65 -0.04 -3.03
C THR A 95 12.11 -0.49 -3.13
N LEU A 96 12.39 -1.56 -3.87
CA LEU A 96 13.74 -2.10 -4.11
C LEU A 96 14.38 -1.53 -5.40
N PRO A 97 15.72 -1.63 -5.57
CA PRO A 97 16.40 -1.15 -6.77
C PRO A 97 15.81 -1.76 -8.06
N GLY A 98 15.57 -0.92 -9.07
CA GLY A 98 14.88 -1.32 -10.31
C GLY A 98 13.44 -0.83 -10.37
N HIS A 99 12.85 -0.45 -9.24
CA HIS A 99 11.56 0.22 -9.17
C HIS A 99 11.65 1.65 -9.76
N PRO A 100 10.64 2.12 -10.52
CA PRO A 100 10.63 3.47 -11.11
C PRO A 100 10.64 4.62 -10.08
N GLU A 101 10.15 4.33 -8.88
CA GLU A 101 10.15 5.22 -7.72
C GLU A 101 10.95 4.63 -6.57
N ARG A 102 11.57 5.51 -5.76
CA ARG A 102 12.24 5.16 -4.52
C ARG A 102 11.47 5.77 -3.35
N GLY A 103 10.89 4.94 -2.51
CA GLY A 103 10.02 5.39 -1.42
C GLY A 103 9.53 4.27 -0.52
N GLU A 104 8.68 4.65 0.44
CA GLU A 104 7.91 3.71 1.25
C GLU A 104 6.42 4.01 1.11
N GLU A 105 5.62 2.96 1.20
CA GLU A 105 4.17 3.02 1.22
C GLU A 105 3.65 2.18 2.38
N SER A 106 2.77 2.78 3.17
CA SER A 106 2.11 2.19 4.32
C SER A 106 0.62 2.05 4.07
N PHE A 107 0.09 0.90 4.48
CA PHE A 107 -1.32 0.57 4.42
C PHE A 107 -1.78 0.18 5.82
N VAL A 108 -2.80 0.86 6.32
CA VAL A 108 -3.29 0.69 7.69
C VAL A 108 -4.80 0.64 7.68
N VAL A 109 -5.36 -0.33 8.40
CA VAL A 109 -6.77 -0.38 8.77
C VAL A 109 -6.86 -0.13 10.27
N GLU A 110 -7.72 0.80 10.67
CA GLU A 110 -7.94 1.20 12.06
C GLU A 110 -9.43 1.16 12.38
N GLN A 111 -9.78 0.55 13.50
CA GLN A 111 -11.10 0.68 14.10
C GLN A 111 -11.07 1.79 15.17
N ARG A 112 -11.93 2.78 14.99
CA ARG A 112 -12.12 3.89 15.92
C ARG A 112 -13.07 3.50 17.06
N PRO A 113 -13.06 4.24 18.19
CA PRO A 113 -13.94 3.94 19.34
C PRO A 113 -15.44 3.99 19.03
N ASP A 114 -15.85 4.74 18.00
CA ASP A 114 -17.24 4.80 17.52
C ASP A 114 -17.63 3.61 16.61
N GLY A 115 -16.73 2.65 16.43
CA GLY A 115 -16.90 1.49 15.57
C GLY A 115 -16.55 1.75 14.12
N THR A 116 -16.21 2.97 13.70
CA THR A 116 -15.82 3.29 12.32
C THR A 116 -14.53 2.55 11.95
N VAL A 117 -14.53 1.83 10.82
CA VAL A 117 -13.32 1.21 10.26
C VAL A 117 -12.78 2.10 9.14
N LEU A 118 -11.56 2.62 9.34
CA LEU A 118 -10.88 3.53 8.43
C LEU A 118 -9.67 2.83 7.79
N ALA A 119 -9.61 2.83 6.47
CA ALA A 119 -8.40 2.51 5.72
C ALA A 119 -7.60 3.80 5.45
N THR A 120 -6.31 3.77 5.72
CA THR A 120 -5.34 4.83 5.42
C THR A 120 -4.22 4.26 4.57
N ILE A 121 -3.96 4.88 3.43
CA ILE A 121 -2.80 4.60 2.60
C ILE A 121 -1.94 5.86 2.58
N SER A 122 -0.69 5.73 2.98
CA SER A 122 0.25 6.85 2.96
C SER A 122 1.57 6.44 2.33
N ALA A 123 2.10 7.29 1.47
CA ALA A 123 3.35 7.05 0.78
C ALA A 123 4.24 8.28 0.80
N PHE A 124 5.54 8.05 0.81
CA PHE A 124 6.51 9.05 0.40
C PHE A 124 7.44 8.47 -0.66
N SER A 125 7.65 9.19 -1.77
CA SER A 125 8.54 8.72 -2.84
C SER A 125 9.29 9.85 -3.54
N THR A 126 10.44 9.50 -4.12
CA THR A 126 11.17 10.31 -5.10
C THR A 126 11.35 9.51 -6.39
N PRO A 127 11.33 10.16 -7.57
CA PRO A 127 11.67 9.48 -8.83
C PRO A 127 13.11 8.94 -8.80
N ASP A 128 13.31 7.65 -9.10
CA ASP A 128 14.65 7.01 -9.05
C ASP A 128 15.30 6.87 -10.45
N ARG A 129 14.58 7.23 -11.53
CA ARG A 129 15.09 7.16 -12.92
C ARG A 129 14.82 8.40 -13.76
N TRP A 130 15.70 8.65 -14.73
CA TRP A 130 15.64 9.83 -15.60
C TRP A 130 14.38 9.87 -16.50
N PHE A 131 13.83 8.72 -16.91
CA PHE A 131 12.61 8.66 -17.72
C PHE A 131 11.31 8.82 -16.90
N THR A 132 11.33 8.57 -15.58
CA THR A 132 10.17 8.89 -14.71
C THR A 132 10.08 10.39 -14.42
N ARG A 133 11.17 11.16 -14.62
CA ARG A 133 11.12 12.64 -14.65
C ARG A 133 10.37 13.18 -15.88
N LEU A 134 10.40 12.47 -17.02
CA LEU A 134 9.59 12.78 -18.21
C LEU A 134 8.11 12.35 -18.05
N GLY A 135 7.85 11.37 -17.19
CA GLY A 135 6.51 10.87 -16.85
C GLY A 135 5.68 11.76 -15.93
N GLY A 136 6.22 12.91 -15.48
CA GLY A 136 5.49 14.07 -14.93
C GLY A 136 4.18 13.83 -14.15
N PRO A 137 3.19 14.75 -14.21
CA PRO A 137 1.93 14.62 -13.46
C PRO A 137 1.11 13.35 -13.77
N ALA A 138 1.39 12.66 -14.89
CA ALA A 138 0.73 11.40 -15.24
C ALA A 138 1.04 10.27 -14.24
N GLY A 139 2.29 10.16 -13.76
CA GLY A 139 2.64 9.21 -12.70
C GLY A 139 1.83 9.43 -11.42
N ARG A 140 1.58 10.70 -11.06
CA ARG A 140 0.77 11.07 -9.88
C ARG A 140 -0.69 10.69 -10.04
N VAL A 141 -1.25 10.86 -11.24
CA VAL A 141 -2.63 10.45 -11.54
C VAL A 141 -2.76 8.94 -11.44
N VAL A 142 -1.79 8.19 -11.98
CA VAL A 142 -1.77 6.72 -11.90
C VAL A 142 -1.63 6.26 -10.44
N GLN A 143 -0.72 6.87 -9.67
CA GLN A 143 -0.55 6.56 -8.25
C GLN A 143 -1.85 6.77 -7.48
N ARG A 144 -2.47 7.95 -7.60
CA ARG A 144 -3.78 8.23 -6.96
C ARG A 144 -4.89 7.29 -7.42
N ALA A 145 -4.94 6.96 -8.71
CA ALA A 145 -5.94 6.03 -9.23
C ALA A 145 -5.75 4.62 -8.65
N MET A 146 -4.51 4.14 -8.50
CA MET A 146 -4.23 2.87 -7.85
C MET A 146 -4.51 2.91 -6.35
N THR A 147 -4.15 3.98 -5.65
CA THR A 147 -4.48 4.17 -4.24
C THR A 147 -6.00 4.09 -4.00
N ARG A 148 -6.81 4.67 -4.90
CA ARG A 148 -8.27 4.55 -4.83
C ARG A 148 -8.74 3.11 -5.04
N LYS A 149 -8.18 2.39 -6.01
CA LYS A 149 -8.48 0.95 -6.22
C LYS A 149 -8.14 0.10 -5.00
N TYR A 150 -7.03 0.39 -4.33
CA TYR A 150 -6.69 -0.29 -3.07
C TYR A 150 -7.71 -0.02 -1.97
N LEU A 151 -8.14 1.24 -1.80
CA LEU A 151 -9.18 1.61 -0.85
C LEU A 151 -10.54 0.99 -1.19
N GLU A 152 -10.83 0.80 -2.48
CA GLU A 152 -12.03 0.08 -2.94
C GLU A 152 -11.95 -1.41 -2.63
N ALA A 153 -10.83 -2.08 -2.93
CA ALA A 153 -10.63 -3.48 -2.59
C ALA A 153 -10.74 -3.74 -1.07
N LEU A 154 -10.22 -2.84 -0.24
CA LEU A 154 -10.40 -2.92 1.22
C LEU A 154 -11.86 -2.69 1.63
N ALA A 155 -12.56 -1.76 0.99
CA ALA A 155 -13.98 -1.53 1.24
C ALA A 155 -14.86 -2.72 0.83
N GLU A 156 -14.49 -3.46 -0.22
CA GLU A 156 -15.21 -4.66 -0.64
C GLU A 156 -15.01 -5.82 0.34
N ALA A 157 -13.80 -5.98 0.89
CA ALA A 157 -13.51 -7.00 1.88
C ALA A 157 -14.14 -6.73 3.26
N ALA A 158 -14.51 -5.48 3.55
CA ALA A 158 -15.09 -5.05 4.81
C ALA A 158 -16.64 -5.10 4.86
N ARG A 159 -17.28 -5.54 3.75
CA ARG A 159 -18.74 -5.70 3.63
C ARG A 159 -19.19 -7.06 4.15
#